data_AF-A0A942TET6-F1
#
_entry.id   AF-A0A942TET6-F1
#
_cell.length_a   1.000
_cell.length_b   1.000
_cell.length_c   1.000
_cell.angle_alpha   90.00
_cell.angle_beta   90.00
_cell.angle_gamma   90.00
#
_symmetry.space_group_name_H-M   'P 1'
#
loop_
_entity.id
_entity.type
_entity.pdbx_description
1 polymer ?
#
loop_
_entity_poly.entity_id
_entity_poly.type
_entity_poly.pdbx_seq_one_letter_code
_entity_poly.pdbx_strand_id
1 'polypeptide(L)' 'MRLEAEDLLVKIESHRTKMVELGLSSSFLDERVVKLSYELDKLLNKYHAVVCSSGKR' A
#
# COMPACT_ATOMS: atom_id res chain seq x y z
N MET A 1 3.06 14.01 -11.50
CA MET A 1 3.32 13.84 -10.06
C MET A 1 2.02 13.76 -9.24
N ARG A 2 1.11 14.75 -9.27
CA ARG A 2 -0.14 14.69 -8.48
C ARG A 2 -1.05 13.50 -8.84
N LEU A 3 -1.28 13.27 -10.13
CA LEU A 3 -2.09 12.14 -10.63
C LEU A 3 -1.49 10.77 -10.30
N GLU A 4 -0.16 10.66 -10.30
CA GLU A 4 0.56 9.42 -9.96
C GLU A 4 0.47 9.12 -8.46
N ALA A 5 0.54 10.15 -7.61
CA ALA A 5 0.33 10.02 -6.18
C ALA A 5 -1.11 9.60 -5.84
N GLU A 6 -2.10 10.16 -6.54
CA GLU A 6 -3.52 9.78 -6.38
C GLU A 6 -3.79 8.32 -6.81
N ASP A 7 -3.22 7.86 -7.93
CA ASP A 7 -3.32 6.46 -8.36
C ASP A 7 -2.66 5.50 -7.34
N LEU A 8 -1.52 5.89 -6.77
CA LEU A 8 -0.88 5.11 -5.70
C LEU A 8 -1.75 5.03 -4.46
N LEU A 9 -2.43 6.11 -4.04
CA LEU A 9 -3.35 6.09 -2.90
C LEU A 9 -4.51 5.12 -3.11
N VAL A 10 -5.12 5.11 -4.32
CA VAL A 10 -6.20 4.17 -4.64
C VAL A 10 -5.70 2.72 -4.54
N LYS A 11 -4.49 2.43 -5.03
CA LYS A 11 -3.90 1.10 -4.94
C LYS A 11 -3.57 0.69 -3.50
N ILE A 12 -3.05 1.62 -2.70
CA ILE A 12 -2.77 1.45 -1.26
C ILE A 12 -4.06 1.09 -0.52
N GLU A 13 -5.13 1.87 -0.73
CA GLU A 13 -6.43 1.65 -0.11
C GLU A 13 -6.98 0.26 -0.47
N SER A 14 -6.94 -0.10 -1.75
CA SER A 14 -7.41 -1.42 -2.22
C SER A 14 -6.63 -2.58 -1.59
N HIS A 15 -5.30 -2.46 -1.45
CA HIS A 15 -4.48 -3.49 -0.81
C HIS A 15 -4.74 -3.57 0.69
N ARG A 16 -4.88 -2.43 1.36
CA ARG A 16 -5.22 -2.40 2.79
C ARG A 16 -6.54 -3.10 3.07
N THR A 17 -7.57 -2.80 2.28
CA THR A 17 -8.89 -3.44 2.43
C THR A 17 -8.81 -4.95 2.26
N LYS A 18 -8.15 -5.45 1.21
CA LYS A 18 -7.95 -6.89 0.99
C LYS A 18 -7.19 -7.56 2.14
N MET A 19 -6.15 -6.91 2.64
CA MET A 19 -5.35 -7.41 3.76
C MET A 19 -6.19 -7.53 5.04
N VAL A 20 -7.02 -6.52 5.33
CA VAL A 20 -7.92 -6.51 6.50
C VAL A 20 -9.02 -7.57 6.35
N GLU A 21 -9.70 -7.63 5.20
CA GLU A 21 -10.74 -8.64 4.93
C GLU A 21 -10.19 -10.06 5.07
N LEU A 22 -9.00 -10.31 4.53
CA LEU A 22 -8.37 -11.62 4.63
C LEU A 22 -7.88 -11.92 6.06
N GLY A 23 -7.29 -10.94 6.75
CA GLY A 23 -6.84 -11.09 8.13
C GLY A 23 -7.99 -11.34 9.11
N LEU A 24 -9.14 -10.71 8.88
CA LEU A 24 -10.36 -10.93 9.67
C LEU A 24 -11.03 -12.28 9.38
N SER A 25 -10.99 -12.75 8.13
CA SER A 25 -11.60 -14.04 7.74
C SER A 25 -10.71 -15.26 7.99
N SER A 26 -9.39 -15.06 8.14
CA SER A 26 -8.42 -16.13 8.40
C SER A 26 -7.61 -15.83 9.67
N SER A 27 -6.45 -15.19 9.51
CA SER A 27 -5.58 -14.70 10.57
C SER A 27 -4.61 -13.70 9.96
N PHE A 28 -4.15 -12.71 10.73
CA PHE A 28 -3.08 -11.82 10.28
C PHE A 28 -1.72 -12.52 10.13
N LEU A 29 -1.61 -13.76 10.60
CA LEU A 29 -0.45 -14.63 10.38
C LEU A 29 -0.55 -15.47 9.09
N ASP A 30 -1.68 -15.42 8.38
CA ASP A 30 -1.84 -16.13 7.10
C ASP A 30 -0.80 -15.61 6.09
N GLU A 31 -0.09 -16.53 5.43
CA GLU A 31 0.97 -16.20 4.47
C GLU A 31 0.50 -15.24 3.37
N ARG A 32 -0.78 -15.35 2.97
CA ARG A 32 -1.40 -14.47 1.97
C ARG A 32 -1.57 -13.05 2.52
N VAL A 33 -1.90 -12.91 3.81
CA VAL A 33 -1.97 -11.60 4.49
C VAL A 33 -0.57 -11.00 4.61
N VAL A 34 0.44 -11.80 4.95
CA VAL A 34 1.85 -11.37 5.00
C VAL A 34 2.33 -10.90 3.62
N LYS A 35 1.97 -11.63 2.55
CA LYS A 35 2.28 -11.23 1.17
C LYS A 35 1.60 -9.90 0.80
N LEU A 36 0.32 -9.73 1.13
CA LEU A 36 -0.41 -8.49 0.91
C LEU A 36 0.21 -7.32 1.68
N SER A 37 0.64 -7.54 2.92
CA SER A 37 1.36 -6.54 3.73
C SER A 37 2.67 -6.11 3.04
N TYR A 38 3.44 -7.06 2.52
CA TYR A 38 4.70 -6.75 1.81
C TYR A 38 4.46 -5.96 0.50
N GLU A 39 3.39 -6.27 -0.23
CA GLU A 39 3.00 -5.52 -1.42
C GLU A 39 2.50 -4.12 -1.08
N LEU A 40 1.74 -3.97 0.01
CA LEU A 40 1.29 -2.69 0.54
C LEU A 40 2.47 -1.79 0.93
N ASP A 41 3.47 -2.34 1.62
CA ASP A 41 4.70 -1.63 1.98
C ASP A 41 5.44 -1.08 0.75
N LYS A 42 5.50 -1.86 -0.35
CA LYS A 42 6.10 -1.38 -1.61
C LYS A 42 5.33 -0.21 -2.20
N LEU A 43 4.00 -0.23 -2.14
CA LEU A 43 3.16 0.87 -2.64
C LEU A 43 3.32 2.13 -1.79
N LEU A 44 3.36 1.98 -0.46
CA LEU A 44 3.61 3.09 0.46
C LEU A 44 4.97 3.73 0.20
N ASN A 45 6.03 2.93 0.03
CA ASN A 45 7.36 3.43 -0.29
C ASN A 45 7.40 4.17 -1.63
N LYS A 46 6.70 3.69 -2.67
CA LYS A 46 6.57 4.39 -3.95
C LYS A 46 5.84 5.73 -3.79
N TYR A 47 4.74 5.74 -3.03
CA TYR A 47 4.00 6.96 -2.74
C TYR A 47 4.87 7.99 -2.01
N HIS A 48 5.58 7.56 -0.97
CA HIS A 48 6.54 8.40 -0.27
C HIS A 48 7.63 8.93 -1.20
N ALA A 49 8.17 8.11 -2.10
CA ALA A 49 9.14 8.58 -3.08
C ALA A 49 8.55 9.69 -3.97
N VAL A 50 7.33 9.52 -4.50
CA VAL A 50 6.67 10.51 -5.36
C VAL A 50 6.36 11.81 -4.60
N VAL A 51 5.89 11.72 -3.36
CA VAL A 51 5.49 12.88 -2.56
C VAL A 51 6.71 13.59 -1.94
N CYS A 52 7.66 12.86 -1.37
CA CYS A 52 8.84 13.45 -0.71
C CYS A 52 9.91 13.94 -1.69
N SER A 53 9.99 13.41 -2.92
CA SER A 53 10.88 13.98 -3.95
C SER A 53 10.43 15.37 -4.44
N SER A 54 9.26 15.85 -3.99
CA SER A 54 8.80 17.23 -4.22
C SER A 54 9.37 18.26 -3.23
N GLY A 55 10.18 17.85 -2.24
CA GLY A 55 10.79 18.71 -1.21
C GLY A 55 12.28 19.04 -1.38
N LYS A 56 12.91 18.60 -2.48
CA LYS A 56 14.28 18.96 -2.84
C LYS A 56 14.29 19.61 -4.22
N ARG A 57 13.89 20.86 -4.31
CA ARG A 57 14.28 21.78 -5.38
C ARG A 57 14.09 23.21 -4.93
#